data_AF-A0A7S0NVP3-F1
#
_entry.id   AF-A0A7S0NVP3-F1
#
_cell.length_a   1.000
_cell.length_b   1.000
_cell.length_c   1.000
_cell.angle_alpha   90.00
_cell.angle_beta   90.00
_cell.angle_gamma   90.00
#
_symmetry.space_group_name_H-M   'P 1'
#
loop_
_entity.id
_entity.type
_entity.pdbx_description
1 polymer ?
#
loop_
_entity_poly.entity_id
_entity_poly.type
_entity_poly.pdbx_seq_one_letter_code
_entity_poly.pdbx_strand_id
1 'polypeptide(L)'
;IEDNEFFGIGDSVLAAWGDTSECLNENCSLALPTGTKMGPDGRAGEQPRGTVVRGNLAREIGLWQKQSSLWFQAVAAESVIDGNVFFNGPRAALNFNDGFGGGDEVKNNLLANTCRESSDHGPWNSWDRVPYITTNANGKASIVPKIRQVHHNFMLGTYNSQEAMDTDDGSAYIHTYANVMVYGDNGLKSDFGGHDHVWEKNLLYYVGNCYGSGFESFSWGWPGYNDGFRNNTCVFRTSYMSDCKLHPSFEANFGGNDVYSADGTLKVCGMDFAEWQKQGHDQTTTLGKWPSAAQLVAKAKALLHF
;
A
#
# COMPACT_ATOMS: atom_id res chain seq x y z
N ILE A 1 12.71 16.55 8.65
CA ILE A 1 12.24 16.33 10.03
C ILE A 1 12.87 15.04 10.49
N GLU A 2 13.96 15.14 11.25
CA GLU A 2 14.84 14.02 11.50
C GLU A 2 15.20 13.87 12.98
N ASP A 3 15.31 12.62 13.44
CA ASP A 3 15.81 12.24 14.77
C ASP A 3 15.06 12.84 15.97
N ASN A 4 13.73 12.90 15.89
CA ASN A 4 12.86 13.41 16.96
C ASN A 4 12.10 12.27 17.67
N GLU A 5 11.69 12.54 18.91
CA GLU A 5 10.64 11.77 19.60
C GLU A 5 9.34 12.58 19.66
N PHE A 6 8.24 11.95 19.24
CA PHE A 6 6.89 12.46 19.35
C PHE A 6 6.05 11.56 20.26
N PHE A 7 5.41 12.17 21.27
CA PHE A 7 4.65 11.45 22.28
C PHE A 7 3.46 12.25 22.77
N GLY A 8 2.32 11.59 22.97
CA GLY A 8 1.14 12.20 23.57
C GLY A 8 0.49 13.27 22.69
N ILE A 9 0.62 13.13 21.37
CA ILE A 9 0.07 14.07 20.40
C ILE A 9 -1.45 13.84 20.26
N GLY A 10 -2.23 14.92 20.20
CA GLY A 10 -3.69 14.86 20.08
C GLY A 10 -4.20 14.42 18.70
N ASP A 11 -3.36 14.58 17.66
CA ASP A 11 -3.66 14.32 16.25
C ASP A 11 -2.46 13.68 15.53
N SER A 12 -2.39 13.77 14.20
CA SER A 12 -1.26 13.33 13.38
C SER A 12 0.01 14.06 13.78
N VAL A 13 1.15 13.35 13.72
CA VAL A 13 2.44 13.92 14.11
C VAL A 13 2.91 14.91 13.04
N LEU A 14 2.87 14.50 11.79
CA LEU A 14 3.33 15.26 10.64
C LEU A 14 2.25 15.22 9.54
N ALA A 15 2.00 16.36 8.93
CA ALA A 15 1.05 16.51 7.83
C ALA A 15 1.65 17.35 6.69
N ALA A 16 1.41 16.93 5.44
CA ALA A 16 1.79 17.69 4.25
C ALA A 16 0.60 17.89 3.30
N TRP A 17 0.32 19.15 2.99
CA TRP A 17 -0.71 19.62 2.07
C TRP A 17 -0.24 20.96 1.50
N GLY A 18 -0.40 21.20 0.20
CA GLY A 18 -0.37 22.56 -0.36
C GLY A 18 -1.41 22.83 -1.43
N ASP A 19 -1.22 23.91 -2.17
CA ASP A 19 -2.21 24.45 -3.09
C ASP A 19 -1.98 23.98 -4.56
N THR A 20 -3.06 23.98 -5.34
CA THR A 20 -3.08 23.71 -6.78
C THR A 20 -3.68 24.91 -7.51
N SER A 21 -3.54 24.96 -8.84
CA SER A 21 -4.11 26.05 -9.63
C SER A 21 -5.59 25.81 -9.94
N GLU A 22 -6.27 26.86 -10.44
CA GLU A 22 -7.67 26.79 -10.85
C GLU A 22 -7.86 26.11 -12.23
N CYS A 23 -6.78 25.70 -12.90
CA CYS A 23 -6.84 25.10 -14.23
C CYS A 23 -7.42 23.67 -14.17
N LEU A 24 -8.39 23.39 -15.03
CA LEU A 24 -9.04 22.08 -15.15
C LEU A 24 -8.37 21.15 -16.18
N ASN A 25 -7.48 21.69 -17.02
CA ASN A 25 -6.79 20.94 -18.06
C ASN A 25 -5.36 21.43 -18.26
N GLU A 26 -4.58 20.65 -19.00
CA GLU A 26 -3.15 20.88 -19.22
C GLU A 26 -2.82 22.26 -19.82
N ASN A 27 -3.65 22.81 -20.70
CA ASN A 27 -3.38 24.11 -21.32
C ASN A 27 -4.09 25.28 -20.61
N CYS A 28 -4.73 25.01 -19.46
CA CYS A 28 -5.55 25.98 -18.72
C CYS A 28 -6.60 26.70 -19.60
N SER A 29 -7.08 26.06 -20.67
CA SER A 29 -8.18 26.61 -21.47
C SER A 29 -9.54 26.49 -20.77
N LEU A 30 -9.60 25.65 -19.72
CA LEU A 30 -10.73 25.50 -18.82
C LEU A 30 -10.25 25.83 -17.42
N ALA A 31 -11.00 26.69 -16.73
CA ALA A 31 -10.75 27.05 -15.34
C ALA A 31 -11.98 26.74 -14.49
N LEU A 32 -11.76 26.58 -13.20
CA LEU A 32 -12.83 26.42 -12.24
C LEU A 32 -13.73 27.67 -12.18
N PRO A 33 -14.99 27.53 -11.74
CA PRO A 33 -15.87 28.67 -11.51
C PRO A 33 -15.25 29.67 -10.53
N THR A 34 -15.46 30.96 -10.80
CA THR A 34 -14.97 32.07 -9.97
C THR A 34 -15.26 31.82 -8.48
N GLY A 35 -14.20 31.85 -7.67
CA GLY A 35 -14.27 31.61 -6.22
C GLY A 35 -13.84 30.20 -5.79
N THR A 36 -13.64 29.27 -6.73
CA THR A 36 -13.05 27.95 -6.44
C THR A 36 -11.54 28.01 -6.68
N LYS A 37 -10.76 27.76 -5.63
CA LYS A 37 -9.31 28.04 -5.65
C LYS A 37 -8.42 26.84 -6.00
N MET A 38 -8.96 25.63 -6.00
CA MET A 38 -8.18 24.38 -5.98
C MET A 38 -8.69 23.40 -7.04
N GLY A 39 -8.01 23.37 -8.18
CA GLY A 39 -8.27 22.46 -9.31
C GLY A 39 -7.30 21.29 -9.37
N PRO A 40 -7.39 20.44 -10.41
CA PRO A 40 -6.51 19.28 -10.56
C PRO A 40 -5.09 19.65 -11.01
N ASP A 41 -4.81 20.89 -11.39
CA ASP A 41 -3.49 21.25 -11.93
C ASP A 41 -2.47 21.60 -10.83
N GLY A 42 -1.57 20.66 -10.57
CA GLY A 42 -0.50 20.76 -9.58
C GLY A 42 0.81 21.37 -10.09
N ARG A 43 0.86 21.90 -11.31
CA ARG A 43 2.14 22.33 -11.93
C ARG A 43 2.67 23.68 -11.42
N ALA A 44 1.86 24.45 -10.70
CA ALA A 44 2.26 25.74 -10.13
C ALA A 44 3.33 25.62 -9.03
N GLY A 45 3.48 24.46 -8.41
CA GLY A 45 4.56 24.21 -7.44
C GLY A 45 4.28 24.65 -6.00
N GLU A 46 3.03 24.97 -5.66
CA GLU A 46 2.63 25.47 -4.32
C GLU A 46 2.37 24.36 -3.29
N GLN A 47 3.00 23.20 -3.48
CA GLN A 47 2.81 22.02 -2.65
C GLN A 47 4.12 21.47 -2.10
N PRO A 48 4.12 20.83 -0.91
CA PRO A 48 5.32 20.20 -0.40
C PRO A 48 5.84 19.12 -1.35
N ARG A 49 7.13 19.21 -1.69
CA ARG A 49 7.86 18.21 -2.48
C ARG A 49 9.20 17.90 -1.84
N GLY A 50 9.64 16.65 -1.91
CA GLY A 50 10.95 16.26 -1.37
C GLY A 50 11.02 16.33 0.15
N THR A 51 9.89 16.23 0.85
CA THR A 51 9.86 16.27 2.33
C THR A 51 10.59 15.05 2.88
N VAL A 52 11.61 15.27 3.71
CA VAL A 52 12.34 14.18 4.36
C VAL A 52 11.87 14.00 5.79
N VAL A 53 11.38 12.80 6.13
CA VAL A 53 10.97 12.36 7.46
C VAL A 53 11.78 11.13 7.81
N ARG A 54 12.80 11.28 8.68
CA ARG A 54 13.79 10.23 8.92
C ARG A 54 14.09 9.98 10.39
N GLY A 55 14.26 8.72 10.77
CA GLY A 55 14.83 8.38 12.09
C GLY A 55 13.98 8.83 13.29
N ASN A 56 12.70 9.14 13.08
CA ASN A 56 11.84 9.61 14.16
C ASN A 56 11.21 8.43 14.92
N LEU A 57 11.01 8.61 16.22
CA LEU A 57 10.19 7.77 17.07
C LEU A 57 8.86 8.47 17.34
N ALA A 58 7.74 7.86 16.98
CA ALA A 58 6.42 8.40 17.28
C ALA A 58 5.54 7.34 17.97
N ARG A 59 4.93 7.72 19.10
CA ARG A 59 4.13 6.79 19.89
C ARG A 59 3.03 7.46 20.70
N GLU A 60 1.96 6.71 20.97
CA GLU A 60 0.81 7.18 21.78
C GLU A 60 0.26 8.52 21.25
N ILE A 61 -0.17 8.51 19.99
CA ILE A 61 -0.73 9.68 19.29
C ILE A 61 -2.24 9.57 19.15
N GLY A 62 -2.88 10.59 18.58
CA GLY A 62 -4.31 10.60 18.31
C GLY A 62 -5.14 10.52 19.58
N LEU A 63 -4.73 11.23 20.64
CA LEU A 63 -5.50 11.28 21.89
C LEU A 63 -6.90 11.85 21.66
N TRP A 64 -7.05 12.76 20.69
CA TRP A 64 -8.31 13.47 20.43
C TRP A 64 -8.87 13.15 19.04
N GLN A 65 -8.05 13.25 18.00
CA GLN A 65 -8.41 12.85 16.64
C GLN A 65 -8.01 11.38 16.42
N LYS A 66 -8.95 10.59 15.90
CA LYS A 66 -8.74 9.14 15.70
C LYS A 66 -8.37 8.79 14.26
N GLN A 67 -8.43 9.76 13.35
CA GLN A 67 -7.88 9.63 12.01
C GLN A 67 -6.45 10.21 11.93
N SER A 68 -5.59 9.76 12.84
CA SER A 68 -4.26 10.37 13.02
C SER A 68 -3.14 9.38 12.73
N SER A 69 -2.07 9.88 12.12
CA SER A 69 -0.94 9.09 11.60
C SER A 69 0.41 9.66 12.07
N LEU A 70 1.49 8.89 12.01
CA LEU A 70 2.84 9.47 12.04
C LEU A 70 2.99 10.44 10.85
N TRP A 71 2.60 9.98 9.67
CA TRP A 71 2.64 10.78 8.46
C TRP A 71 1.29 10.80 7.77
N PHE A 72 0.75 11.99 7.62
CA PHE A 72 -0.39 12.26 6.73
C PHE A 72 0.10 13.07 5.53
N GLN A 73 -0.22 12.63 4.33
CA GLN A 73 0.07 13.34 3.09
C GLN A 73 -1.20 13.46 2.28
N ALA A 74 -1.44 14.64 1.70
CA ALA A 74 -2.53 14.91 0.78
C ALA A 74 -1.92 15.44 -0.53
N VAL A 75 -2.20 16.70 -0.89
CA VAL A 75 -1.57 17.42 -2.01
C VAL A 75 -0.09 17.68 -1.72
N ALA A 76 0.74 16.64 -1.84
CA ALA A 76 2.21 16.65 -1.70
C ALA A 76 2.79 15.40 -2.39
N ALA A 77 4.08 15.45 -2.76
CA ALA A 77 4.72 14.40 -3.56
C ALA A 77 6.21 14.22 -3.23
N GLU A 78 6.81 13.13 -3.72
CA GLU A 78 8.26 12.90 -3.67
C GLU A 78 8.84 12.92 -2.24
N SER A 79 8.03 12.60 -1.24
CA SER A 79 8.44 12.52 0.16
C SER A 79 9.38 11.32 0.38
N VAL A 80 10.33 11.46 1.29
CA VAL A 80 11.22 10.39 1.74
C VAL A 80 10.91 10.09 3.20
N ILE A 81 10.33 8.91 3.46
CA ILE A 81 9.94 8.44 4.79
C ILE A 81 10.82 7.25 5.13
N ASP A 82 11.86 7.48 5.92
CA ASP A 82 13.00 6.57 6.03
C ASP A 82 13.37 6.26 7.48
N GLY A 83 13.32 5.00 7.89
CA GLY A 83 13.88 4.60 9.19
C GLY A 83 13.09 5.09 10.41
N ASN A 84 11.80 5.40 10.26
CA ASN A 84 10.97 5.84 11.38
C ASN A 84 10.38 4.64 12.13
N VAL A 85 10.20 4.80 13.44
CA VAL A 85 9.52 3.82 14.30
C VAL A 85 8.21 4.44 14.77
N PHE A 86 7.10 3.78 14.45
CA PHE A 86 5.78 4.17 14.91
C PHE A 86 5.10 3.03 15.66
N PHE A 87 4.53 3.34 16.82
CA PHE A 87 3.62 2.41 17.46
C PHE A 87 2.55 3.06 18.32
N ASN A 88 1.48 2.30 18.61
CA ASN A 88 0.39 2.72 19.49
C ASN A 88 -0.35 3.95 18.96
N GLY A 89 -0.90 3.81 17.75
CA GLY A 89 -1.75 4.82 17.11
C GLY A 89 -3.19 4.33 16.90
N PRO A 90 -4.17 5.25 16.80
CA PRO A 90 -5.56 4.88 16.57
C PRO A 90 -5.80 4.37 15.15
N ARG A 91 -5.09 4.93 14.16
CA ARG A 91 -5.22 4.71 12.71
C ARG A 91 -3.96 4.06 12.10
N ALA A 92 -3.87 4.06 10.77
CA ALA A 92 -2.66 3.80 10.00
C ALA A 92 -1.50 4.69 10.46
N ALA A 93 -0.28 4.16 10.42
CA ALA A 93 0.92 4.92 10.75
C ALA A 93 1.27 5.90 9.62
N LEU A 94 1.13 5.47 8.38
CA LEU A 94 1.38 6.26 7.18
C LEU A 94 0.11 6.31 6.34
N ASN A 95 -0.34 7.51 6.02
CA ASN A 95 -1.59 7.73 5.31
C ASN A 95 -1.37 8.69 4.13
N PHE A 96 -1.62 8.22 2.91
CA PHE A 96 -1.44 8.96 1.67
C PHE A 96 -2.78 9.22 0.99
N ASN A 97 -3.19 10.47 0.94
CA ASN A 97 -4.41 10.91 0.31
C ASN A 97 -4.15 11.54 -1.06
N ASP A 98 -5.22 11.57 -1.83
CA ASP A 98 -5.44 12.44 -2.99
C ASP A 98 -4.59 12.09 -4.22
N GLY A 99 -3.66 11.12 -4.15
CA GLY A 99 -2.91 10.64 -5.32
C GLY A 99 -1.98 11.68 -5.94
N PHE A 100 -1.63 12.75 -5.22
CA PHE A 100 -0.91 13.88 -5.80
C PHE A 100 0.52 13.52 -6.20
N GLY A 101 0.80 13.44 -7.51
CA GLY A 101 2.15 13.42 -8.11
C GLY A 101 3.03 12.18 -7.85
N GLY A 102 2.78 11.42 -6.78
CA GLY A 102 3.49 10.21 -6.40
C GLY A 102 4.99 10.40 -6.16
N GLY A 103 5.78 9.37 -6.47
CA GLY A 103 7.24 9.41 -6.41
C GLY A 103 7.83 9.39 -5.01
N ASP A 104 7.03 9.10 -3.98
CA ASP A 104 7.51 8.97 -2.62
C ASP A 104 8.35 7.70 -2.45
N GLU A 105 9.31 7.78 -1.55
CA GLU A 105 10.17 6.69 -1.12
C GLU A 105 9.86 6.38 0.36
N VAL A 106 9.23 5.23 0.61
CA VAL A 106 8.85 4.78 1.95
C VAL A 106 9.66 3.54 2.31
N LYS A 107 10.65 3.69 3.19
CA LYS A 107 11.58 2.60 3.48
C LYS A 107 12.09 2.50 4.90
N ASN A 108 12.52 1.30 5.27
CA ASN A 108 13.18 1.02 6.56
C ASN A 108 12.33 1.36 7.80
N ASN A 109 11.02 1.57 7.65
CA ASN A 109 10.15 1.96 8.77
C ASN A 109 9.66 0.73 9.53
N LEU A 110 9.49 0.87 10.85
CA LEU A 110 8.80 -0.09 11.70
C LEU A 110 7.43 0.49 12.11
N LEU A 111 6.35 -0.14 11.66
CA LEU A 111 4.98 0.29 11.93
C LEU A 111 4.26 -0.81 12.73
N ALA A 112 3.97 -0.54 14.00
CA ALA A 112 3.38 -1.53 14.90
C ALA A 112 2.16 -0.98 15.64
N ASN A 113 1.28 -1.85 16.14
CA ASN A 113 0.17 -1.46 17.02
C ASN A 113 -0.66 -0.27 16.50
N THR A 114 -0.92 -0.26 15.19
CA THR A 114 -1.82 0.66 14.48
C THR A 114 -3.26 0.14 14.54
N CYS A 115 -4.24 0.95 14.10
CA CYS A 115 -5.65 0.53 13.99
C CYS A 115 -6.27 0.11 15.35
N ARG A 116 -5.82 0.72 16.46
CA ARG A 116 -6.31 0.39 17.81
C ARG A 116 -7.73 0.89 18.05
N GLU A 117 -8.13 1.96 17.37
CA GLU A 117 -9.41 2.67 17.60
C GLU A 117 -10.16 2.98 16.30
N SER A 118 -9.61 2.60 15.14
CA SER A 118 -10.28 2.60 13.85
C SER A 118 -10.06 1.27 13.13
N SER A 119 -10.90 1.00 12.13
CA SER A 119 -10.87 -0.19 11.27
C SER A 119 -10.91 0.23 9.80
N ASP A 120 -11.09 -0.72 8.88
CA ASP A 120 -11.27 -0.50 7.43
C ASP A 120 -9.98 -0.19 6.67
N HIS A 121 -8.81 -0.32 7.32
CA HIS A 121 -7.50 -0.05 6.72
C HIS A 121 -6.37 -0.86 7.36
N GLY A 122 -5.12 -0.59 6.97
CA GLY A 122 -3.90 -1.24 7.49
C GLY A 122 -2.96 -0.28 8.25
N PRO A 123 -1.77 -0.77 8.65
CA PRO A 123 -0.68 0.08 9.18
C PRO A 123 -0.20 1.15 8.18
N TRP A 124 -0.42 0.90 6.89
CA TRP A 124 -0.23 1.83 5.79
C TRP A 124 -1.56 1.95 5.05
N ASN A 125 -1.91 3.16 4.63
CA ASN A 125 -3.17 3.44 3.95
C ASN A 125 -2.99 4.44 2.81
N SER A 126 -3.74 4.27 1.71
CA SER A 126 -3.95 5.30 0.70
C SER A 126 -5.36 5.35 0.15
N TRP A 127 -5.79 6.53 -0.30
CA TRP A 127 -6.94 6.72 -1.21
C TRP A 127 -6.70 7.90 -2.14
N ASP A 128 -7.11 7.77 -3.39
CA ASP A 128 -6.91 8.76 -4.44
C ASP A 128 -8.27 9.16 -5.04
N ARG A 129 -8.67 10.41 -4.82
CA ARG A 129 -9.99 10.92 -5.27
C ARG A 129 -9.94 11.90 -6.44
N VAL A 130 -8.74 12.35 -6.82
CA VAL A 130 -8.56 13.38 -7.84
C VAL A 130 -7.39 13.01 -8.77
N PRO A 131 -7.62 12.95 -10.08
CA PRO A 131 -6.53 12.78 -11.05
C PRO A 131 -5.79 14.11 -11.23
N TYR A 132 -4.74 14.35 -10.45
CA TYR A 132 -3.94 15.58 -10.52
C TYR A 132 -3.03 15.61 -11.75
N ILE A 133 -3.05 16.73 -12.47
CA ILE A 133 -2.12 17.02 -13.55
C ILE A 133 -0.79 17.45 -12.94
N THR A 134 0.25 16.64 -13.12
CA THR A 134 1.60 16.93 -12.66
C THR A 134 2.61 16.66 -13.76
N THR A 135 3.87 17.03 -13.53
CA THR A 135 5.01 16.70 -14.41
C THR A 135 5.95 15.67 -13.75
N ASN A 136 5.55 15.08 -12.62
CA ASN A 136 6.45 14.32 -11.75
C ASN A 136 6.96 13.03 -12.40
N ALA A 137 6.11 12.34 -13.17
CA ALA A 137 6.46 11.04 -13.74
C ALA A 137 7.62 11.11 -14.75
N ASN A 138 7.61 12.11 -15.64
CA ASN A 138 8.57 12.17 -16.76
C ASN A 138 8.83 13.61 -17.30
N GLY A 139 8.45 14.64 -16.57
CA GLY A 139 8.58 16.04 -16.98
C GLY A 139 7.47 16.55 -17.91
N LYS A 140 6.57 15.69 -18.39
CA LYS A 140 5.42 16.09 -19.22
C LYS A 140 4.15 16.14 -18.37
N ALA A 141 3.25 17.07 -18.67
CA ALA A 141 1.99 17.18 -17.98
C ALA A 141 1.14 15.91 -18.22
N SER A 142 0.68 15.29 -17.14
CA SER A 142 -0.12 14.08 -17.18
C SER A 142 -0.83 13.88 -15.85
N ILE A 143 -1.90 13.08 -15.86
CA ILE A 143 -2.55 12.57 -14.64
C ILE A 143 -1.90 11.30 -14.09
N VAL A 144 -0.91 10.75 -14.81
CA VAL A 144 -0.15 9.58 -14.37
C VAL A 144 0.89 10.05 -13.34
N PRO A 145 0.80 9.64 -12.07
CA PRO A 145 1.79 9.99 -11.05
C PRO A 145 3.11 9.25 -11.29
N LYS A 146 4.16 9.71 -10.65
CA LYS A 146 5.40 8.96 -10.56
C LYS A 146 5.20 7.77 -9.62
N ILE A 147 5.75 6.60 -9.97
CA ILE A 147 5.57 5.39 -9.15
C ILE A 147 6.11 5.61 -7.74
N ARG A 148 5.28 5.34 -6.72
CA ARG A 148 5.67 5.33 -5.31
C ARG A 148 6.40 4.04 -4.98
N GLN A 149 7.52 4.13 -4.28
CA GLN A 149 8.30 2.98 -3.84
C GLN A 149 8.05 2.74 -2.35
N VAL A 150 7.61 1.53 -1.99
CA VAL A 150 7.39 1.12 -0.59
C VAL A 150 8.19 -0.14 -0.32
N HIS A 151 9.30 -0.05 0.41
CA HIS A 151 10.21 -1.19 0.54
C HIS A 151 11.01 -1.29 1.83
N HIS A 152 11.42 -2.51 2.19
CA HIS A 152 12.25 -2.75 3.38
C HIS A 152 11.61 -2.25 4.68
N ASN A 153 10.29 -2.14 4.73
CA ASN A 153 9.55 -1.80 5.96
C ASN A 153 9.17 -3.07 6.71
N PHE A 154 8.96 -2.94 8.03
CA PHE A 154 8.34 -3.95 8.87
C PHE A 154 7.00 -3.43 9.37
N MET A 155 5.90 -4.10 9.03
CA MET A 155 4.54 -3.65 9.35
C MET A 155 3.76 -4.74 10.11
N LEU A 156 3.08 -4.38 11.20
CA LEU A 156 2.25 -5.29 11.98
C LEU A 156 0.78 -4.84 12.00
N GLY A 157 -0.08 -5.60 11.32
CA GLY A 157 -1.54 -5.41 11.31
C GLY A 157 -2.23 -6.14 12.48
N THR A 158 -1.95 -5.73 13.72
CA THR A 158 -2.33 -6.52 14.93
C THR A 158 -3.77 -6.34 15.40
N TYR A 159 -4.34 -5.14 15.27
CA TYR A 159 -5.66 -4.80 15.83
C TYR A 159 -6.74 -4.93 14.75
N ASN A 160 -7.50 -3.87 14.47
CA ASN A 160 -8.58 -3.92 13.47
C ASN A 160 -8.03 -3.68 12.04
N SER A 161 -6.90 -4.30 11.72
CA SER A 161 -6.25 -4.16 10.41
C SER A 161 -6.88 -5.09 9.39
N GLN A 162 -7.63 -4.54 8.45
CA GLN A 162 -8.21 -5.30 7.35
C GLN A 162 -7.15 -5.72 6.33
N GLU A 163 -6.21 -4.83 6.03
CA GLU A 163 -5.17 -5.04 5.01
C GLU A 163 -3.77 -4.93 5.63
N ALA A 164 -2.80 -5.64 5.06
CA ALA A 164 -1.39 -5.51 5.40
C ALA A 164 -0.82 -4.15 4.95
N MET A 165 -1.25 -3.69 3.78
CA MET A 165 -1.21 -2.31 3.32
C MET A 165 -2.54 -2.05 2.61
N ASP A 166 -3.26 -1.03 3.04
CA ASP A 166 -4.56 -0.70 2.47
C ASP A 166 -4.40 0.29 1.31
N THR A 167 -4.69 -0.16 0.10
CA THR A 167 -4.75 0.66 -1.12
C THR A 167 -6.21 0.82 -1.50
N ASP A 168 -6.86 1.77 -0.84
CA ASP A 168 -8.30 2.07 -0.98
C ASP A 168 -8.61 2.88 -2.24
N ASP A 169 -9.87 3.27 -2.44
CA ASP A 169 -10.41 4.10 -3.53
C ASP A 169 -9.38 4.70 -4.50
N GLY A 170 -9.30 4.17 -5.72
CA GLY A 170 -8.50 4.77 -6.81
C GLY A 170 -6.98 4.78 -6.62
N SER A 171 -6.45 4.23 -5.52
CA SER A 171 -5.01 4.14 -5.27
C SER A 171 -4.30 3.49 -6.46
N ALA A 172 -3.23 4.10 -6.95
CA ALA A 172 -2.51 3.54 -8.10
C ALA A 172 -1.01 3.82 -8.13
N TYR A 173 -0.29 3.10 -9.00
CA TYR A 173 1.14 3.28 -9.28
C TYR A 173 2.05 3.13 -8.06
N ILE A 174 1.91 1.99 -7.37
CA ILE A 174 2.67 1.67 -6.15
C ILE A 174 3.47 0.41 -6.38
N HIS A 175 4.79 0.51 -6.19
CA HIS A 175 5.69 -0.62 -6.20
C HIS A 175 6.08 -0.98 -4.77
N THR A 176 5.50 -2.08 -4.28
CA THR A 176 5.66 -2.57 -2.91
C THR A 176 6.60 -3.76 -2.93
N TYR A 177 7.82 -3.63 -2.40
CA TYR A 177 8.78 -4.72 -2.50
C TYR A 177 9.68 -4.89 -1.29
N ALA A 178 10.14 -6.12 -1.05
CA ALA A 178 11.07 -6.42 0.04
C ALA A 178 10.60 -5.94 1.43
N ASN A 179 9.29 -5.89 1.69
CA ASN A 179 8.75 -5.59 3.02
C ASN A 179 8.49 -6.87 3.83
N VAL A 180 8.45 -6.74 5.15
CA VAL A 180 7.92 -7.75 6.06
C VAL A 180 6.59 -7.26 6.60
N MET A 181 5.52 -7.97 6.30
CA MET A 181 4.17 -7.66 6.75
C MET A 181 3.66 -8.82 7.58
N VAL A 182 3.23 -8.56 8.80
CA VAL A 182 2.77 -9.58 9.73
C VAL A 182 1.34 -9.27 10.14
N TYR A 183 0.46 -10.26 10.07
CA TYR A 183 -0.99 -10.13 10.29
C TYR A 183 -1.67 -9.24 9.24
N GLY A 184 -2.88 -8.76 9.54
CA GLY A 184 -3.84 -8.26 8.54
C GLY A 184 -4.74 -9.38 8.02
N ASP A 185 -5.95 -9.04 7.62
CA ASP A 185 -6.89 -10.01 7.06
C ASP A 185 -6.68 -10.24 5.56
N ASN A 186 -6.08 -9.29 4.86
CA ASN A 186 -5.79 -9.35 3.44
C ASN A 186 -4.42 -8.73 3.13
N GLY A 187 -3.81 -9.17 2.03
CA GLY A 187 -2.53 -8.67 1.53
C GLY A 187 -2.72 -7.58 0.50
N LEU A 188 -2.45 -7.87 -0.77
CA LEU A 188 -2.65 -6.91 -1.86
C LEU A 188 -4.16 -6.69 -2.12
N LYS A 189 -4.60 -5.43 -2.00
CA LYS A 189 -5.92 -4.90 -2.38
C LYS A 189 -5.84 -4.03 -3.63
N SER A 190 -6.85 -4.08 -4.48
CA SER A 190 -6.96 -3.34 -5.74
C SER A 190 -8.43 -3.18 -6.16
N ASP A 191 -9.29 -2.68 -5.27
CA ASP A 191 -10.71 -2.40 -5.55
C ASP A 191 -10.97 -0.91 -5.83
N PHE A 192 -12.24 -0.57 -6.07
CA PHE A 192 -12.73 0.80 -6.25
C PHE A 192 -11.94 1.64 -7.28
N GLY A 193 -11.47 0.98 -8.35
CA GLY A 193 -10.73 1.61 -9.43
C GLY A 193 -9.24 1.82 -9.17
N GLY A 194 -8.67 1.22 -8.11
CA GLY A 194 -7.22 1.11 -7.92
C GLY A 194 -6.56 0.14 -8.92
N HIS A 195 -5.30 0.40 -9.27
CA HIS A 195 -4.55 -0.35 -10.28
C HIS A 195 -3.02 -0.06 -10.27
N ASP A 196 -2.23 -0.76 -11.09
CA ASP A 196 -0.76 -0.63 -11.17
C ASP A 196 -0.05 -0.81 -9.81
N HIS A 197 -0.57 -1.70 -8.96
CA HIS A 197 0.04 -2.17 -7.72
C HIS A 197 0.93 -3.40 -8.00
N VAL A 198 2.24 -3.23 -7.90
CA VAL A 198 3.19 -4.34 -8.10
C VAL A 198 3.81 -4.71 -6.76
N TRP A 199 3.49 -5.91 -6.28
CA TRP A 199 4.05 -6.50 -5.08
C TRP A 199 5.07 -7.58 -5.42
N GLU A 200 6.33 -7.37 -5.03
CA GLU A 200 7.37 -8.38 -5.24
C GLU A 200 8.33 -8.58 -4.07
N LYS A 201 8.76 -9.83 -3.86
CA LYS A 201 9.78 -10.18 -2.83
C LYS A 201 9.39 -9.77 -1.41
N ASN A 202 8.10 -9.57 -1.14
CA ASN A 202 7.61 -9.30 0.20
C ASN A 202 7.48 -10.60 0.98
N LEU A 203 7.56 -10.49 2.31
CA LEU A 203 7.31 -11.54 3.27
C LEU A 203 6.00 -11.22 3.98
N LEU A 204 4.90 -11.89 3.60
CA LEU A 204 3.59 -11.75 4.20
C LEU A 204 3.37 -12.90 5.19
N TYR A 205 3.35 -12.63 6.48
CA TYR A 205 3.30 -13.63 7.53
C TYR A 205 1.99 -13.60 8.30
N TYR A 206 1.28 -14.72 8.29
CA TYR A 206 0.02 -14.93 9.00
C TYR A 206 -1.09 -13.94 8.59
N VAL A 207 -1.06 -13.46 7.34
CA VAL A 207 -2.17 -12.71 6.73
C VAL A 207 -3.40 -13.62 6.59
N GLY A 208 -4.61 -13.06 6.53
CA GLY A 208 -5.79 -13.87 6.18
C GLY A 208 -5.68 -14.37 4.73
N ASN A 209 -5.69 -13.44 3.77
CA ASN A 209 -5.51 -13.71 2.35
C ASN A 209 -4.20 -13.09 1.83
N CYS A 210 -3.48 -13.77 0.92
CA CYS A 210 -2.26 -13.21 0.33
C CYS A 210 -2.52 -11.98 -0.56
N TYR A 211 -3.65 -11.99 -1.25
CA TYR A 211 -4.24 -10.90 -2.04
C TYR A 211 -5.73 -11.23 -2.22
N GLY A 212 -6.60 -10.26 -2.56
CA GLY A 212 -8.00 -10.60 -2.82
C GLY A 212 -8.96 -9.45 -3.13
N SER A 213 -8.87 -8.31 -2.45
CA SER A 213 -9.86 -7.25 -2.62
C SER A 213 -9.75 -6.58 -4.00
N GLY A 214 -10.82 -6.58 -4.80
CA GLY A 214 -10.94 -5.81 -6.05
C GLY A 214 -10.54 -6.48 -7.36
N PHE A 215 -9.98 -7.69 -7.29
CA PHE A 215 -9.71 -8.53 -8.46
C PHE A 215 -10.95 -9.25 -8.99
N GLU A 216 -12.03 -9.23 -8.21
CA GLU A 216 -13.30 -9.88 -8.51
C GLU A 216 -14.10 -9.01 -9.51
N SER A 217 -14.37 -9.55 -10.70
CA SER A 217 -15.09 -8.89 -11.82
C SER A 217 -16.54 -8.41 -11.54
N PHE A 218 -17.01 -8.34 -10.29
CA PHE A 218 -18.41 -8.00 -9.99
C PHE A 218 -18.55 -6.66 -9.25
N SER A 219 -19.23 -5.73 -9.91
CA SER A 219 -19.69 -4.40 -9.48
C SER A 219 -18.68 -3.27 -9.28
N TRP A 220 -17.42 -3.52 -8.92
CA TRP A 220 -16.46 -2.43 -8.58
C TRP A 220 -15.03 -2.59 -9.12
N GLY A 221 -14.65 -3.79 -9.58
CA GLY A 221 -13.35 -4.06 -10.21
C GLY A 221 -13.38 -3.73 -11.71
N TRP A 222 -12.47 -2.86 -12.15
CA TRP A 222 -12.18 -2.68 -13.58
C TRP A 222 -11.12 -3.71 -13.98
N PRO A 223 -11.10 -4.24 -15.23
CA PRO A 223 -10.00 -5.06 -15.71
C PRO A 223 -8.66 -4.36 -15.41
N GLY A 224 -7.90 -4.91 -14.46
CA GLY A 224 -6.79 -4.21 -13.82
C GLY A 224 -5.59 -4.10 -14.73
N TYR A 225 -5.06 -2.88 -14.81
CA TYR A 225 -3.82 -2.56 -15.50
C TYR A 225 -2.64 -2.86 -14.57
N ASN A 226 -1.69 -3.64 -15.10
CA ASN A 226 -0.35 -3.95 -14.57
C ASN A 226 -0.18 -4.34 -13.09
N ASP A 227 -1.24 -4.64 -12.34
CA ASP A 227 -1.08 -5.21 -11.01
C ASP A 227 -0.25 -6.49 -11.07
N GLY A 228 0.51 -6.76 -10.01
CA GLY A 228 1.38 -7.93 -9.95
C GLY A 228 1.60 -8.43 -8.54
N PHE A 229 1.61 -9.75 -8.38
CA PHE A 229 1.93 -10.42 -7.13
C PHE A 229 2.91 -11.56 -7.42
N ARG A 230 4.20 -11.25 -7.32
CA ARG A 230 5.26 -12.16 -7.78
C ARG A 230 6.43 -12.30 -6.84
N ASN A 231 7.02 -13.48 -6.77
CA ASN A 231 8.19 -13.77 -5.94
C ASN A 231 8.00 -13.41 -4.45
N ASN A 232 6.77 -13.33 -3.96
CA ASN A 232 6.47 -13.10 -2.55
C ASN A 232 6.50 -14.42 -1.77
N THR A 233 6.84 -14.35 -0.49
CA THR A 233 6.58 -15.46 0.45
C THR A 233 5.31 -15.12 1.21
N CYS A 234 4.28 -15.97 1.14
CA CYS A 234 3.03 -15.74 1.85
C CYS A 234 2.65 -16.92 2.75
N VAL A 235 2.60 -16.68 4.06
CA VAL A 235 2.05 -17.60 5.05
C VAL A 235 0.65 -17.11 5.38
N PHE A 236 -0.39 -17.81 4.90
CA PHE A 236 -1.78 -17.35 5.02
C PHE A 236 -2.61 -18.21 5.96
N ARG A 237 -3.68 -17.61 6.52
CA ARG A 237 -4.66 -18.26 7.41
C ARG A 237 -5.92 -18.72 6.67
N THR A 238 -6.28 -18.03 5.59
CA THR A 238 -7.53 -18.25 4.85
C THR A 238 -7.27 -18.72 3.43
N SER A 239 -6.67 -17.88 2.59
CA SER A 239 -6.48 -18.21 1.17
C SER A 239 -5.24 -17.59 0.53
N TYR A 240 -4.83 -18.17 -0.59
CA TYR A 240 -3.87 -17.58 -1.53
C TYR A 240 -4.58 -16.79 -2.66
N MET A 241 -5.92 -16.71 -2.66
CA MET A 241 -6.76 -15.97 -3.63
C MET A 241 -8.23 -16.00 -3.16
N SER A 242 -8.97 -14.88 -3.23
CA SER A 242 -10.38 -14.81 -2.77
C SER A 242 -11.43 -15.29 -3.79
N ASP A 243 -11.23 -15.23 -5.12
CA ASP A 243 -12.22 -15.76 -6.08
C ASP A 243 -11.70 -16.06 -7.51
N CYS A 244 -12.57 -16.67 -8.33
CA CYS A 244 -12.25 -17.37 -9.58
C CYS A 244 -12.33 -16.54 -10.85
N LYS A 245 -12.28 -15.23 -10.72
CA LYS A 245 -12.54 -14.31 -11.82
C LYS A 245 -11.37 -13.36 -12.06
N LEU A 246 -10.15 -13.89 -11.95
CA LEU A 246 -8.98 -13.16 -12.46
C LEU A 246 -9.16 -12.91 -13.95
N HIS A 247 -9.12 -11.64 -14.33
CA HIS A 247 -9.05 -11.26 -15.73
C HIS A 247 -7.72 -11.78 -16.35
N PRO A 248 -7.71 -12.26 -17.61
CA PRO A 248 -6.50 -12.83 -18.23
C PRO A 248 -5.27 -11.90 -18.26
N SER A 249 -5.46 -10.58 -18.14
CA SER A 249 -4.34 -9.61 -18.05
C SER A 249 -3.52 -9.76 -16.75
N PHE A 250 -4.08 -10.35 -15.70
CA PHE A 250 -3.38 -10.57 -14.42
C PHE A 250 -2.45 -11.78 -14.45
N GLU A 251 -2.78 -12.81 -15.25
CA GLU A 251 -2.03 -14.09 -15.23
C GLU A 251 -0.55 -13.94 -15.60
N ALA A 252 -0.19 -12.91 -16.38
CA ALA A 252 1.19 -12.66 -16.78
C ALA A 252 2.07 -12.04 -15.68
N ASN A 253 1.46 -11.42 -14.66
CA ASN A 253 2.16 -10.68 -13.60
C ASN A 253 2.12 -11.36 -12.23
N PHE A 254 1.56 -12.57 -12.18
CA PHE A 254 1.45 -13.36 -10.96
C PHE A 254 2.34 -14.60 -11.06
N GLY A 255 3.08 -14.88 -10.00
CA GLY A 255 3.76 -16.16 -9.83
C GLY A 255 5.18 -16.09 -9.26
N GLY A 256 5.80 -17.26 -9.16
CA GLY A 256 7.08 -17.45 -8.47
C GLY A 256 6.98 -17.28 -6.95
N ASN A 257 5.77 -17.33 -6.40
CA ASN A 257 5.54 -17.14 -4.97
C ASN A 257 5.85 -18.42 -4.18
N ASP A 258 6.27 -18.26 -2.92
CA ASP A 258 6.35 -19.35 -1.96
C ASP A 258 5.19 -19.22 -0.97
N VAL A 259 4.18 -20.08 -1.11
CA VAL A 259 2.94 -19.97 -0.32
C VAL A 259 2.83 -21.08 0.70
N TYR A 260 2.30 -20.76 1.88
CA TYR A 260 2.24 -21.69 2.99
C TYR A 260 0.88 -21.66 3.67
N SER A 261 0.26 -22.83 3.76
CA SER A 261 -0.96 -23.06 4.53
C SER A 261 -0.68 -23.88 5.79
N ALA A 262 -1.64 -23.90 6.72
CA ALA A 262 -1.46 -24.55 8.02
C ALA A 262 -1.19 -26.05 7.93
N ASP A 263 -1.75 -26.72 6.92
CA ASP A 263 -1.63 -28.17 6.70
C ASP A 263 -0.86 -28.55 5.42
N GLY A 264 -0.43 -27.56 4.63
CA GLY A 264 0.23 -27.78 3.35
C GLY A 264 -0.73 -28.10 2.20
N THR A 265 -2.04 -27.88 2.39
CA THR A 265 -3.06 -27.99 1.36
C THR A 265 -3.61 -26.62 0.99
N LEU A 266 -4.09 -26.46 -0.24
CA LEU A 266 -4.71 -25.23 -0.71
C LEU A 266 -5.73 -25.60 -1.79
N LYS A 267 -6.91 -25.03 -1.67
CA LYS A 267 -7.89 -25.00 -2.74
C LYS A 267 -7.96 -23.60 -3.31
N VAL A 268 -7.91 -23.52 -4.63
CA VAL A 268 -8.19 -22.31 -5.39
C VAL A 268 -9.36 -22.68 -6.29
N CYS A 269 -10.42 -21.88 -6.30
CA CYS A 269 -11.59 -22.16 -7.13
C CYS A 269 -12.30 -23.49 -6.89
N GLY A 270 -12.33 -23.93 -5.62
CA GLY A 270 -12.94 -25.18 -5.24
C GLY A 270 -12.18 -26.44 -5.72
N MET A 271 -11.08 -26.26 -6.46
CA MET A 271 -10.20 -27.33 -6.93
C MET A 271 -8.86 -27.29 -6.19
N ASP A 272 -8.14 -28.41 -6.21
CA ASP A 272 -6.84 -28.48 -5.56
C ASP A 272 -5.81 -27.62 -6.31
N PHE A 273 -4.92 -26.94 -5.57
CA PHE A 273 -3.96 -26.01 -6.16
C PHE A 273 -3.11 -26.62 -7.29
N ALA A 274 -2.66 -27.87 -7.13
CA ALA A 274 -1.90 -28.56 -8.16
C ALA A 274 -2.73 -28.88 -9.41
N GLU A 275 -4.04 -29.06 -9.29
CA GLU A 275 -4.94 -29.23 -10.44
C GLU A 275 -5.18 -27.89 -11.14
N TRP A 276 -5.32 -26.80 -10.37
CA TRP A 276 -5.42 -25.45 -10.91
C TRP A 276 -4.17 -25.07 -11.72
N GLN A 277 -2.98 -25.38 -11.21
CA GLN A 277 -1.73 -25.16 -11.92
C GLN A 277 -1.61 -25.97 -13.24
N LYS A 278 -2.16 -27.19 -13.28
CA LYS A 278 -2.19 -28.01 -14.51
C LYS A 278 -3.06 -27.39 -15.61
N GLN A 279 -3.98 -26.48 -15.28
CA GLN A 279 -4.78 -25.75 -16.27
C GLN A 279 -4.03 -24.55 -16.87
N GLY A 280 -2.83 -24.24 -16.40
CA GLY A 280 -1.97 -23.17 -16.94
C GLY A 280 -1.79 -21.97 -16.02
N HIS A 281 -2.48 -21.92 -14.89
CA HIS A 281 -2.43 -20.79 -13.97
C HIS A 281 -1.23 -20.89 -13.01
N ASP A 282 -0.56 -19.76 -12.73
CA ASP A 282 0.45 -19.60 -11.67
C ASP A 282 1.41 -20.82 -11.52
N GLN A 283 1.98 -21.27 -12.64
CA GLN A 283 2.70 -22.54 -12.71
C GLN A 283 4.01 -22.58 -11.91
N THR A 284 4.48 -21.41 -11.47
CA THR A 284 5.78 -21.23 -10.82
C THR A 284 5.68 -21.05 -9.30
N THR A 285 4.48 -20.84 -8.76
CA THR A 285 4.27 -20.74 -7.31
C THR A 285 4.35 -22.11 -6.64
N THR A 286 4.98 -22.17 -5.47
CA THR A 286 5.11 -23.38 -4.66
C THR A 286 4.20 -23.34 -3.44
N LEU A 287 3.66 -24.50 -3.05
CA LEU A 287 2.87 -24.66 -1.83
C LEU A 287 3.62 -25.50 -0.80
N GLY A 288 3.71 -25.01 0.43
CA GLY A 288 4.25 -25.72 1.57
C GLY A 288 3.36 -25.64 2.82
N LYS A 289 3.78 -26.35 3.86
CA LYS A 289 3.21 -26.19 5.20
C LYS A 289 3.89 -25.02 5.91
N TRP A 290 3.15 -24.31 6.77
CA TRP A 290 3.67 -23.22 7.60
C TRP A 290 5.09 -23.52 8.15
N PRO A 291 6.07 -22.67 7.83
CA PRO A 291 7.42 -22.77 8.38
C PRO A 291 7.42 -22.53 9.89
N SER A 292 8.49 -22.96 10.56
CA SER A 292 8.71 -22.57 11.95
C SER A 292 8.92 -21.07 12.10
N ALA A 293 8.55 -20.50 13.24
CA ALA A 293 8.80 -19.09 13.54
C ALA A 293 10.28 -18.71 13.38
N ALA A 294 11.21 -19.61 13.72
CA ALA A 294 12.65 -19.38 13.55
C ALA A 294 13.05 -19.22 12.07
N GLN A 295 12.47 -19.99 11.16
CA GLN A 295 12.72 -19.86 9.71
C GLN A 295 12.15 -18.54 9.17
N LEU A 296 10.96 -18.15 9.62
CA LEU A 296 10.34 -16.87 9.23
C LEU A 296 11.17 -15.68 9.72
N VAL A 297 11.61 -15.70 10.98
CA VAL A 297 12.48 -14.66 11.54
C VAL A 297 13.82 -14.59 10.79
N ALA A 298 14.43 -15.74 10.45
CA ALA A 298 15.67 -15.76 9.68
C ALA A 298 15.51 -15.13 8.28
N LYS A 299 14.40 -15.43 7.58
CA LYS A 299 14.07 -14.81 6.29
C LYS A 299 13.85 -13.29 6.42
N ALA A 300 13.10 -12.85 7.43
CA ALA A 300 12.85 -11.43 7.69
C ALA A 300 14.14 -10.65 7.97
N LYS A 301 15.04 -11.19 8.80
CA LYS A 301 16.36 -10.60 9.06
C LYS A 301 17.20 -10.51 7.79
N ALA A 302 17.24 -11.57 6.99
CA ALA A 302 17.98 -11.58 5.73
C ALA A 302 17.47 -10.54 4.74
N LEU A 303 16.14 -10.39 4.60
CA LEU A 303 15.53 -9.41 3.70
C LEU A 303 15.81 -7.96 4.13
N LEU A 304 15.69 -7.69 5.43
CA LEU A 304 15.82 -6.35 5.99
C LEU A 304 17.25 -5.98 6.42
N HIS A 305 18.23 -6.86 6.17
CA HIS A 305 19.65 -6.67 6.49
C HIS A 305 19.96 -6.44 7.99
N PHE A 306 19.32 -7.21 8.87
CA PHE A 306 19.57 -7.25 10.34
C PHE A 306 20.39 -8.46 10.80
#